data_AF-A0A0N0GZI1-F1
#
_entry.id   AF-A0A0N0GZI1-F1
#
_cell.length_a   1.000
_cell.length_b   1.000
_cell.length_c   1.000
_cell.angle_alpha   90.00
_cell.angle_beta   90.00
_cell.angle_gamma   90.00
#
_symmetry.space_group_name_H-M   'P 1'
#
loop_
_entity.id
_entity.type
_entity.pdbx_description
1 polymer ?
#
loop_
_entity_poly.entity_id
_entity_poly.type
_entity_poly.pdbx_seq_one_letter_code
_entity_poly.pdbx_strand_id
1 'polypeptide(L)'
;MASGDRAAPAAGGPAGAARIGFTEAAGELLRLLRDRHGPLMFHQSGGCCDGSAPMCYPAGEFRTGSSDVLLARLEVAGVPEPVGFWMAADQFARWRHTHLTVDVVPGRGSGFSLEAPEGVRFLIRSRLFTDEERAVLGE
;
A
#
# COMPACT_ATOMS: atom_id res chain seq x y z
N MET A 1 21.83 9.10 -25.46
CA MET A 1 21.35 8.02 -24.58
C MET A 1 20.04 8.51 -23.98
N ALA A 2 18.93 7.98 -24.47
CA ALA A 2 17.61 8.54 -24.25
C ALA A 2 17.21 8.42 -22.77
N SER A 3 16.99 9.58 -22.13
CA SER A 3 16.27 9.69 -20.87
C SER A 3 14.81 9.37 -21.19
N GLY A 4 14.45 8.09 -21.06
CA GLY A 4 13.07 7.65 -21.19
C GLY A 4 12.33 8.05 -19.92
N ASP A 5 11.65 9.20 -19.97
CA ASP A 5 10.63 9.56 -19.01
C ASP A 5 9.51 8.51 -19.14
N ARG A 6 9.57 7.51 -18.26
CA ARG A 6 8.60 6.42 -18.24
C ARG A 6 7.37 6.97 -17.56
N ALA A 7 6.40 7.39 -18.36
CA ALA A 7 5.07 7.76 -17.93
C ALA A 7 4.60 6.78 -16.84
N ALA A 8 4.21 7.33 -15.69
CA ALA A 8 3.62 6.55 -14.60
C ALA A 8 2.41 5.78 -15.15
N PRO A 9 2.31 4.46 -14.95
CA PRO A 9 1.14 3.72 -15.40
C PRO A 9 -0.11 4.24 -14.66
N ALA A 10 -1.21 4.33 -15.40
CA ALA A 10 -2.50 4.81 -14.91
C ALA A 10 -2.95 3.97 -13.70
N ALA A 11 -3.41 4.66 -12.65
CA ALA A 11 -3.96 4.06 -11.45
C ALA A 11 -5.21 3.22 -11.80
N GLY A 12 -5.05 1.90 -11.83
CA GLY A 12 -6.13 0.93 -12.01
C GLY A 12 -6.61 0.37 -10.67
N GLY A 13 -7.58 1.03 -10.06
CA GLY A 13 -8.30 0.65 -8.83
C GLY A 13 -9.34 1.75 -8.49
N PRO A 14 -10.52 1.42 -7.94
CA PRO A 14 -11.79 2.06 -8.31
C PRO A 14 -11.80 3.58 -8.16
N ALA A 15 -12.29 4.24 -9.21
CA ALA A 15 -12.68 5.63 -9.23
C ALA A 15 -13.84 5.85 -8.23
N GLY A 16 -13.46 6.25 -7.03
CA GLY A 16 -14.29 6.63 -5.90
C GLY A 16 -13.36 7.21 -4.83
N ALA A 17 -13.89 7.96 -3.86
CA ALA A 17 -13.10 8.57 -2.79
C ALA A 17 -12.56 7.51 -1.79
N ALA A 18 -11.81 6.53 -2.28
CA ALA A 18 -11.10 5.57 -1.48
C ALA A 18 -9.85 6.22 -0.91
N ARG A 19 -9.57 5.98 0.37
CA ARG A 19 -8.39 6.54 1.05
C ARG A 19 -7.08 5.93 0.56
N ILE A 20 -7.13 4.67 0.14
CA ILE A 20 -5.99 3.94 -0.38
C ILE A 20 -6.40 3.04 -1.53
N GLY A 21 -5.54 2.96 -2.55
CA GLY A 21 -5.62 2.02 -3.66
C GLY A 21 -4.26 1.37 -3.92
N PHE A 22 -4.15 0.64 -5.02
CA PHE A 22 -2.90 0.00 -5.46
C PHE A 22 -2.80 0.00 -6.99
N THR A 23 -1.57 -0.09 -7.52
CA THR A 23 -1.33 -0.21 -8.96
C THR A 23 -1.54 -1.64 -9.46
N GLU A 24 -1.72 -1.82 -10.76
CA GLU A 24 -1.85 -3.16 -11.36
C GLU A 24 -0.65 -4.06 -11.00
N ALA A 25 0.58 -3.52 -11.09
CA ALA A 25 1.80 -4.22 -10.71
C ALA A 25 1.82 -4.65 -9.23
N ALA A 26 1.30 -3.80 -8.33
CA ALA A 26 1.13 -4.18 -6.93
C ALA A 26 0.11 -5.30 -6.76
N GLY A 27 -1.00 -5.27 -7.51
CA GLY A 27 -2.00 -6.34 -7.52
C GLY A 27 -1.44 -7.68 -8.02
N GLU A 28 -0.60 -7.65 -9.06
CA GLU A 28 0.09 -8.84 -9.58
C GLU A 28 1.04 -9.45 -8.55
N LEU A 29 1.86 -8.61 -7.91
CA LEU A 29 2.76 -9.06 -6.86
C LEU A 29 1.98 -9.62 -5.66
N LEU A 30 0.86 -9.00 -5.28
CA LEU A 30 0.02 -9.49 -4.19
C LEU A 30 -0.56 -10.88 -4.47
N ARG A 31 -1.01 -11.15 -5.70
CA ARG A 31 -1.45 -12.50 -6.10
C ARG A 31 -0.31 -13.52 -5.96
N LEU A 32 0.86 -13.18 -6.49
CA LEU A 32 2.04 -14.05 -6.42
C LEU A 32 2.43 -14.36 -4.97
N LEU A 33 2.50 -13.34 -4.11
CA LEU A 33 2.87 -13.51 -2.71
C LEU A 33 1.80 -14.31 -1.96
N ARG A 34 0.52 -14.07 -2.24
CA ARG A 34 -0.58 -14.78 -1.59
C ARG A 34 -0.57 -16.27 -1.95
N ASP A 35 -0.28 -16.60 -3.20
CA ASP A 35 -0.19 -18.00 -3.64
C ASP A 35 0.92 -18.76 -2.90
N ARG A 36 2.02 -18.07 -2.56
CA ARG A 36 3.17 -18.66 -1.88
C ARG A 36 3.06 -18.66 -0.35
N HIS A 37 2.46 -17.63 0.23
CA HIS A 37 2.52 -17.37 1.66
C HIS A 37 1.15 -17.44 2.36
N GLY A 38 0.06 -17.57 1.59
CA GLY A 38 -1.30 -17.52 2.12
C GLY A 38 -1.79 -16.08 2.33
N PRO A 39 -2.82 -15.88 3.17
CA PRO A 39 -3.41 -14.56 3.43
C PRO A 39 -2.36 -13.51 3.79
N LEU A 40 -2.52 -12.29 3.27
CA LEU A 40 -1.55 -11.22 3.41
C LEU A 40 -2.08 -10.06 4.25
N MET A 41 -1.16 -9.26 4.80
CA MET A 41 -1.42 -7.94 5.37
C MET A 41 -0.29 -6.97 5.07
N PHE A 42 -0.61 -5.68 5.07
CA PHE A 42 0.39 -4.61 5.09
C PHE A 42 0.46 -3.96 6.45
N HIS A 43 1.66 -3.52 6.82
CA HIS A 43 1.86 -2.51 7.85
C HIS A 43 2.74 -1.37 7.37
N GLN A 44 2.32 -0.15 7.64
CA GLN A 44 3.02 1.08 7.31
C GLN A 44 3.38 1.82 8.61
N SER A 45 4.67 1.78 8.97
CA SER A 45 5.18 2.43 10.17
C SER A 45 5.46 3.93 9.95
N GLY A 46 5.53 4.69 11.05
CA GLY A 46 5.77 6.14 11.06
C GLY A 46 7.23 6.61 11.14
N GLY A 47 8.21 5.77 10.76
CA GLY A 47 9.65 5.93 11.03
C GLY A 47 10.37 7.23 10.57
N CYS A 48 11.62 7.35 11.03
CA CYS A 48 12.41 8.56 11.30
C CYS A 48 12.45 9.68 10.24
N CYS A 49 12.34 9.38 8.95
CA CYS A 49 12.20 10.40 7.91
C CYS A 49 11.14 9.91 6.92
N ASP A 50 10.01 10.60 6.84
CA ASP A 50 8.92 10.43 5.86
C ASP A 50 8.09 9.15 5.91
N GLY A 51 8.25 8.31 6.94
CA GLY A 51 7.58 7.00 7.04
C GLY A 51 8.35 5.92 6.27
N SER A 52 8.28 4.67 6.75
CA SER A 52 9.00 3.57 6.09
C SER A 52 8.35 3.21 4.76
N ALA A 53 8.96 2.34 3.95
CA ALA A 53 8.19 1.65 2.92
C ALA A 53 7.05 0.83 3.58
N PRO A 54 5.91 0.61 2.88
CA PRO A 54 4.88 -0.30 3.36
C PRO A 54 5.44 -1.71 3.29
N MET A 55 5.20 -2.48 4.34
CA MET A 55 5.75 -3.82 4.50
C MET A 55 4.64 -4.85 4.35
N CYS A 56 4.85 -5.88 3.55
CA CYS A 56 3.91 -6.98 3.32
C CYS A 56 4.31 -8.21 4.15
N TYR A 57 3.35 -8.74 4.90
CA TYR A 57 3.50 -9.89 5.80
C TYR A 57 2.39 -10.92 5.57
N PRO A 58 2.56 -12.17 6.01
CA PRO A 58 1.43 -13.06 6.25
C PRO A 58 0.44 -12.44 7.24
N ALA A 59 -0.85 -12.64 7.01
CA ALA A 59 -1.90 -12.05 7.83
C ALA A 59 -1.77 -12.51 9.29
N GLY A 60 -1.70 -11.54 10.20
CA GLY A 60 -1.57 -11.76 11.64
C GLY A 60 -0.12 -11.94 12.13
N GLU A 61 0.88 -11.96 11.25
CA GLU A 61 2.29 -12.04 11.67
C GLU A 61 2.75 -10.74 12.33
N PHE A 62 2.42 -9.59 11.74
CA PHE A 62 2.60 -8.32 12.39
C PHE A 62 1.47 -8.07 13.40
N ARG A 63 1.80 -7.93 14.68
CA ARG A 63 0.83 -7.65 15.73
C ARG A 63 0.43 -6.18 15.71
N THR A 64 -0.79 -5.90 15.25
CA THR A 64 -1.40 -4.57 15.36
C THR A 64 -2.04 -4.37 16.73
N GLY A 65 -2.19 -3.11 17.14
CA GLY A 65 -2.86 -2.74 18.39
C GLY A 65 -3.55 -1.38 18.32
N SER A 66 -3.79 -0.77 19.48
CA SER A 66 -4.44 0.54 19.58
C SER A 66 -3.64 1.69 18.94
N SER A 67 -2.36 1.46 18.66
CA SER A 67 -1.48 2.42 17.99
C SER A 67 -1.50 2.30 16.46
N ASP A 68 -2.31 1.41 15.91
CA ASP A 68 -2.44 1.16 14.49
C ASP A 68 -3.88 1.37 14.01
N VAL A 69 -4.01 1.96 12.84
CA VAL A 69 -5.27 2.20 12.15
C VAL A 69 -5.37 1.25 10.97
N LEU A 70 -6.45 0.47 10.92
CA LEU A 70 -6.82 -0.27 9.71
C LEU A 70 -7.35 0.73 8.68
N LEU A 71 -6.54 1.09 7.69
CA LEU A 71 -6.91 2.07 6.66
C LEU A 71 -7.91 1.51 5.67
N ALA A 72 -7.70 0.26 5.25
CA ALA A 72 -8.56 -0.41 4.30
C ALA A 72 -8.39 -1.93 4.34
N ARG A 73 -9.40 -2.60 3.81
CA ARG A 73 -9.34 -3.99 3.36
C ARG A 73 -9.28 -3.93 1.84
N LEU A 74 -8.13 -4.23 1.26
CA LEU A 74 -7.88 -4.12 -0.17
C LEU A 74 -8.41 -5.37 -0.87
N GLU A 75 -9.44 -5.18 -1.70
CA GLU A 75 -9.96 -6.23 -2.57
C GLU A 75 -9.05 -6.37 -3.79
N VAL A 76 -8.38 -7.51 -3.92
CA VAL A 76 -7.46 -7.80 -5.03
C VAL A 76 -8.08 -8.90 -5.89
N ALA A 77 -8.34 -8.61 -7.16
CA ALA A 77 -8.87 -9.60 -8.08
C ALA A 77 -7.97 -10.84 -8.13
N GLY A 78 -8.57 -12.03 -7.96
CA GLY A 78 -7.86 -13.31 -7.89
C GLY A 78 -7.34 -13.69 -6.50
N VAL A 79 -7.48 -12.81 -5.50
CA VAL A 79 -7.22 -13.15 -4.09
C VAL A 79 -8.57 -13.39 -3.39
N PRO A 80 -8.77 -14.52 -2.68
CA PRO A 80 -10.08 -14.85 -2.10
C PRO A 80 -10.44 -13.99 -0.89
N GLU A 81 -9.44 -13.52 -0.15
CA GLU A 81 -9.59 -12.71 1.05
C GLU A 81 -9.00 -11.31 0.87
N PRO A 82 -9.60 -10.26 1.47
CA PRO A 82 -9.04 -8.92 1.36
C PRO A 82 -7.72 -8.79 2.11
N VAL A 83 -6.79 -8.02 1.53
CA VAL A 83 -5.50 -7.71 2.16
C VAL A 83 -5.67 -6.52 3.08
N GLY A 84 -5.51 -6.72 4.39
CA GLY A 84 -5.64 -5.63 5.37
C GLY A 84 -4.45 -4.68 5.30
N PHE A 85 -4.69 -3.38 5.16
CA PHE A 85 -3.65 -2.36 5.20
C PHE A 85 -3.71 -1.56 6.51
N TRP A 86 -2.70 -1.74 7.35
CA TRP A 86 -2.57 -1.06 8.64
C TRP A 86 -1.52 0.04 8.57
N MET A 87 -1.73 1.10 9.33
CA MET A 87 -0.80 2.22 9.44
C MET A 87 -0.68 2.68 10.89
N ALA A 88 0.53 3.03 11.32
CA ALA A 88 0.72 3.65 12.63
C ALA A 88 -0.12 4.93 12.75
N ALA A 89 -0.79 5.14 13.88
CA ALA A 89 -1.75 6.23 14.06
C ALA A 89 -1.15 7.63 13.88
N ASP A 90 0.12 7.82 14.25
CA ASP A 90 0.88 9.06 14.07
C ASP A 90 1.18 9.34 12.58
N GLN A 91 1.45 8.28 11.80
CA GLN A 91 1.63 8.36 10.36
C GLN A 91 0.30 8.65 9.68
N PHE A 92 -0.78 8.01 10.14
CA PHE A 92 -2.12 8.29 9.65
C PHE A 92 -2.53 9.74 9.88
N ALA A 93 -2.28 10.30 11.08
CA ALA A 93 -2.61 11.69 11.39
C ALA A 93 -1.96 12.69 10.41
N ARG A 94 -0.75 12.37 9.93
CA ARG A 94 0.01 13.14 8.93
C ARG A 94 -0.55 13.00 7.51
N TRP A 95 -1.09 11.83 7.16
CA TRP A 95 -1.53 11.48 5.80
C TRP A 95 -3.06 11.41 5.63
N ARG A 96 -3.85 11.74 6.65
CA ARG A 96 -5.32 11.67 6.57
C ARG A 96 -5.95 12.53 5.47
N HIS A 97 -5.20 13.48 4.91
CA HIS A 97 -5.62 14.37 3.83
C HIS A 97 -5.18 13.91 2.44
N THR A 98 -4.56 12.74 2.34
CA THR A 98 -4.02 12.21 1.09
C THR A 98 -4.70 10.91 0.68
N HIS A 99 -4.89 10.77 -0.63
CA HIS A 99 -5.08 9.47 -1.25
C HIS A 99 -3.71 8.79 -1.34
N LEU A 100 -3.66 7.54 -0.89
CA LEU A 100 -2.46 6.71 -0.94
C LEU A 100 -2.59 5.67 -2.04
N THR A 101 -1.49 5.38 -2.73
CA THR A 101 -1.43 4.30 -3.72
C THR A 101 -0.25 3.40 -3.39
N VAL A 102 -0.53 2.11 -3.14
CA VAL A 102 0.50 1.08 -3.04
C VAL A 102 1.01 0.76 -4.45
N ASP A 103 2.30 0.97 -4.67
CA ASP A 103 2.98 0.68 -5.93
C ASP A 103 4.16 -0.27 -5.70
N VAL A 104 4.74 -0.77 -6.79
CA VAL A 104 5.92 -1.65 -6.76
C VAL A 104 6.99 -1.07 -7.66
N VAL A 105 8.22 -1.03 -7.15
CA VAL A 105 9.39 -0.58 -7.92
C VAL A 105 10.54 -1.58 -7.77
N PRO A 106 11.43 -1.70 -8.77
CA PRO A 106 12.67 -2.46 -8.62
C PRO A 106 13.50 -1.93 -7.45
N GLY A 107 14.09 -2.84 -6.68
CA GLY A 107 14.96 -2.47 -5.58
C GLY A 107 14.88 -3.45 -4.42
N ARG A 108 15.85 -3.34 -3.52
CA ARG A 108 15.89 -4.19 -2.33
C ARG A 108 14.80 -3.76 -1.36
N GLY A 109 13.78 -4.60 -1.18
CA GLY A 109 12.84 -4.49 -0.07
C GLY A 109 13.54 -4.66 1.27
N SER A 110 12.85 -4.27 2.34
CA SER A 110 13.32 -4.61 3.69
C SER A 110 13.31 -6.14 3.85
N GLY A 111 14.31 -6.69 4.53
CA GLY A 111 14.46 -8.15 4.70
C GLY A 111 13.31 -8.82 5.47
N PHE A 112 12.40 -8.03 6.05
CA PHE A 112 11.20 -8.51 6.72
C PHE A 112 9.96 -8.54 5.81
N SER A 113 10.02 -7.97 4.60
CA SER A 113 8.88 -7.90 3.68
C SER A 113 8.89 -9.08 2.74
N LEU A 114 7.72 -9.66 2.47
CA LEU A 114 7.59 -10.89 1.66
C LEU A 114 8.10 -10.73 0.21
N GLU A 115 8.07 -9.54 -0.38
CA GLU A 115 8.53 -9.31 -1.74
C GLU A 115 10.05 -9.21 -1.88
N ALA A 116 10.80 -9.12 -0.78
CA ALA A 116 12.25 -8.90 -0.83
C ALA A 116 13.01 -9.93 -1.71
N PRO A 117 12.66 -11.24 -1.72
CA PRO A 117 13.27 -12.22 -2.62
C PRO A 117 12.97 -11.99 -4.11
N GLU A 118 11.92 -11.25 -4.45
CA GLU A 118 11.52 -10.98 -5.84
C GLU A 118 12.31 -9.81 -6.46
N GLY A 119 13.24 -9.20 -5.72
CA GLY A 119 14.08 -8.10 -6.23
C GLY A 119 13.34 -6.77 -6.43
N VAL A 120 12.14 -6.67 -5.85
CA VAL A 120 11.30 -5.48 -5.85
C VAL A 120 10.99 -5.04 -4.43
N ARG A 121 10.35 -3.87 -4.30
CA ARG A 121 9.83 -3.37 -3.04
C ARG A 121 8.50 -2.65 -3.26
N PHE A 122 7.64 -2.69 -2.26
CA PHE A 122 6.49 -1.80 -2.24
C PHE A 122 6.89 -0.34 -1.96
N LEU A 123 6.07 0.59 -2.45
CA LEU A 123 6.22 2.03 -2.32
C LEU A 123 4.83 2.65 -2.10
N ILE A 124 4.71 3.57 -1.15
CA ILE A 124 3.53 4.44 -1.09
C ILE A 124 3.76 5.68 -1.94
N ARG A 125 2.83 5.94 -2.86
CA ARG A 125 2.65 7.24 -3.50
C ARG A 125 1.50 7.96 -2.81
N SER A 126 1.60 9.28 -2.69
CA SER A 126 0.54 10.09 -2.08
C SER A 126 0.19 11.28 -2.95
N ARG A 127 -1.09 11.62 -3.00
CA ARG A 127 -1.58 12.90 -3.51
C ARG A 127 -2.62 13.47 -2.55
N LEU A 128 -2.82 14.78 -2.53
CA LEU A 128 -3.94 15.35 -1.78
C LEU A 128 -5.27 14.88 -2.38
N PHE A 129 -6.27 14.75 -1.51
CA PHE A 129 -7.65 14.54 -1.96
C PHE A 129 -8.16 15.76 -2.74
N THR A 130 -8.94 15.50 -3.79
CA THR A 130 -9.74 16.55 -4.42
C THR A 130 -10.86 17.01 -3.49
N ASP A 131 -11.49 18.14 -3.80
CA ASP A 131 -12.56 18.70 -2.98
C ASP A 131 -13.76 17.75 -2.92
N GLU A 132 -14.06 17.07 -4.03
CA GLU A 132 -15.10 16.05 -4.13
C GLU A 132 -14.78 14.83 -3.26
N GLU A 133 -13.52 14.39 -3.26
CA GLU A 133 -13.08 13.24 -2.44
C GLU A 133 -13.14 13.55 -0.95
N ARG A 134 -12.74 14.76 -0.54
CA ARG A 134 -12.87 15.20 0.86
C ARG A 134 -14.33 15.24 1.29
N ALA A 135 -15.21 15.75 0.45
CA ALA A 135 -16.65 15.79 0.73
C ALA A 135 -17.26 14.40 0.93
N VAL A 136 -16.84 13.41 0.13
CA VAL A 136 -17.30 12.01 0.28
C VAL A 136 -16.72 11.35 1.53
N LEU A 137 -15.48 11.68 1.91
CA LEU A 137 -14.79 11.12 3.08
C LEU A 137 -15.14 11.80 4.41
N GLY A 138 -15.82 12.96 4.37
CA GLY A 138 -16.19 13.73 5.56
C GLY A 138 -15.02 14.45 6.23
N GLU A 139 -14.02 14.85 5.44
CA GLU A 139 -12.83 15.62 5.89
C GLU A 139 -12.97 17.12 5.65
#